data_AF-A0A8B8A1M8-F1
#
_entry.id   AF-A0A8B8A1M8-F1
#
_cell.length_a   1.000
_cell.length_b   1.000
_cell.length_c   1.000
_cell.angle_alpha   90.00
_cell.angle_beta   90.00
_cell.angle_gamma   90.00
#
_symmetry.space_group_name_H-M   'P 1'
#
loop_
_entity.id
_entity.type
_entity.pdbx_description
1 polymer ?
#
loop_
_entity_poly.entity_id
_entity_poly.type
_entity_poly.pdbx_seq_one_letter_code
_entity_poly.pdbx_strand_id
1 'polypeptide(L)'
;MLNLGLLKTFRWIFIIADFPTPILGADFLQHFELLYNIKHHKLLIDAITSLTVNGTVSLTPSVCPMFVETESASHFNDILRQYPDIMDPVFHGATVKHTTTHHIDTCGPPESVGPCRLAPDCYSTAEAEFEHMAELGIISPSDSNWASPLFIVPKKMPGDWRPCSYCRVLN
;
A
#
# COMPACT_ATOMS: atom_id res chain seq x y z
N MET A 1 2.57 34.57 -5.21
CA MET A 1 3.62 34.34 -6.23
C MET A 1 4.77 33.64 -5.52
N LEU A 2 5.20 32.48 -6.00
CA LEU A 2 6.18 31.59 -5.34
C LEU A 2 7.42 31.43 -6.24
N ASN A 3 8.62 31.49 -5.67
CA ASN A 3 9.88 31.21 -6.37
C ASN A 3 10.56 30.01 -5.73
N LEU A 4 10.79 28.96 -6.52
CA LEU A 4 11.42 27.72 -6.06
C LEU A 4 12.87 27.59 -6.51
N GLY A 5 13.47 28.62 -7.12
CA GLY A 5 14.85 28.56 -7.63
C GLY A 5 15.00 27.97 -9.03
N LEU A 6 13.89 27.71 -9.73
CA LEU A 6 13.84 27.16 -11.10
C LEU A 6 13.86 28.24 -12.19
N LEU A 7 14.48 29.39 -11.91
CA LEU A 7 14.56 30.56 -12.82
C LEU A 7 13.19 31.05 -13.38
N LYS A 8 12.10 30.66 -12.72
CA LYS A 8 10.72 31.00 -13.05
C LYS A 8 9.97 31.32 -11.77
N THR A 9 8.95 32.16 -11.90
CA THR A 9 8.03 32.40 -10.79
C THR A 9 6.66 31.78 -11.04
N PHE A 10 6.13 31.13 -10.01
CA PHE A 10 4.87 30.41 -10.04
C PHE A 10 3.75 31.32 -9.54
N ARG A 11 2.82 31.64 -10.45
CA ARG A 11 1.61 32.42 -10.14
C ARG A 11 0.47 31.44 -9.85
N TRP A 12 0.12 31.32 -8.58
CA TRP A 12 -0.90 30.39 -8.10
C TRP A 12 -1.76 31.07 -7.05
N ILE A 13 -3.04 30.70 -6.99
CA ILE A 13 -3.95 31.12 -5.92
C ILE A 13 -3.75 30.14 -4.77
N PHE A 14 -3.07 30.60 -3.71
CA PHE A 14 -2.84 29.79 -2.53
C PHE A 14 -4.01 29.92 -1.56
N ILE A 15 -4.43 28.78 -1.00
CA ILE A 15 -5.38 28.74 0.09
C ILE A 15 -4.60 28.92 1.40
N ILE A 16 -5.04 29.84 2.24
CA ILE A 16 -4.50 30.00 3.59
C ILE A 16 -5.23 29.03 4.50
N ALA A 17 -4.52 28.04 5.01
CA ALA A 17 -5.04 27.07 5.96
C ALA A 17 -4.29 27.23 7.30
N ASP A 18 -4.97 26.90 8.40
CA ASP A 18 -4.43 26.98 9.76
C ASP A 18 -3.51 25.77 10.05
N PHE A 19 -2.39 25.71 9.33
CA PHE A 19 -1.33 24.71 9.53
C PHE A 19 0.01 25.42 9.68
N PRO A 20 0.90 24.95 10.57
CA PRO A 20 2.19 25.60 10.83
C PRO A 20 3.18 25.46 9.66
N THR A 21 2.95 24.52 8.74
CA THR A 21 3.86 24.19 7.63
C THR A 21 3.18 24.41 6.27
N PRO A 22 3.80 25.15 5.33
CA PRO A 22 3.26 25.31 3.98
C PRO A 22 3.39 24.00 3.19
N ILE A 23 2.33 23.63 2.46
CA ILE A 23 2.27 22.40 1.66
C ILE A 23 2.04 22.79 0.20
N LEU A 24 2.73 22.10 -0.72
CA LEU A 24 2.42 22.14 -2.15
C LEU A 24 1.69 20.85 -2.54
N GLY A 25 0.49 21.00 -3.07
CA GLY A 25 -0.31 19.88 -3.55
C GLY A 25 0.18 19.32 -4.87
N ALA A 26 -0.27 18.10 -5.18
CA ALA A 26 -0.01 17.47 -6.46
C ALA A 26 -0.63 18.24 -7.65
N ASP A 27 -1.70 18.99 -7.41
CA ASP A 27 -2.36 19.89 -8.37
C ASP A 27 -1.43 21.03 -8.83
N PHE A 28 -0.72 21.66 -7.89
CA PHE A 28 0.29 22.66 -8.19
C PHE A 28 1.44 22.06 -9.01
N LEU A 29 1.94 20.89 -8.60
CA LEU A 29 3.02 20.20 -9.30
C LEU A 29 2.60 19.85 -10.74
N GLN A 30 1.39 19.33 -10.91
CA GLN A 30 0.84 18.98 -12.22
C GLN A 30 0.67 20.22 -13.11
N HIS A 31 0.12 21.32 -12.60
CA HIS A 31 -0.12 22.53 -13.39
C HIS A 31 1.17 23.15 -13.93
N PHE A 32 2.27 23.07 -13.17
CA PHE A 32 3.57 23.64 -13.55
C PHE A 32 4.55 22.60 -14.11
N GLU A 33 4.09 21.37 -14.36
CA GLU A 33 4.90 20.25 -14.88
C GLU A 33 6.16 20.00 -14.04
N LEU A 34 6.00 20.01 -12.71
CA LEU A 34 7.07 19.76 -11.76
C LEU A 34 7.07 18.28 -11.34
N LEU A 35 8.22 17.63 -11.47
CA LEU A 35 8.44 16.24 -11.05
C LEU A 35 9.24 16.21 -9.74
N TYR A 36 8.80 15.40 -8.79
CA TYR A 36 9.53 15.16 -7.54
C TYR A 36 10.24 13.82 -7.60
N ASN A 37 11.57 13.83 -7.49
CA ASN A 37 12.38 12.61 -7.47
C ASN A 37 12.53 12.08 -6.04
N ILE A 38 11.70 11.08 -5.71
CA ILE A 38 11.70 10.41 -4.40
C ILE A 38 13.00 9.63 -4.17
N LYS A 39 13.54 8.96 -5.20
CA LYS A 39 14.74 8.10 -5.07
C LYS A 39 15.98 8.90 -4.68
N HIS A 40 16.10 10.14 -5.16
CA HIS A 40 17.17 11.06 -4.78
C HIS A 40 16.74 12.02 -3.66
N HIS A 41 15.58 11.75 -3.03
CA HIS A 41 14.95 12.38 -1.86
C HIS A 41 14.79 13.90 -1.84
N LYS A 42 15.26 14.61 -2.86
CA LYS A 42 15.52 16.04 -2.76
C LYS A 42 15.47 16.77 -4.10
N LEU A 43 15.13 16.14 -5.22
CA LEU A 43 15.17 16.83 -6.51
C LEU A 43 13.77 17.22 -6.98
N LEU A 44 13.49 18.52 -7.07
CA LEU A 44 12.37 19.03 -7.84
C LEU A 44 12.87 19.34 -9.25
N ILE A 45 12.24 18.78 -10.26
CA ILE A 45 12.62 18.89 -11.66
C ILE A 45 11.49 19.62 -12.39
N ASP A 46 11.82 20.68 -13.11
CA ASP A 46 10.90 21.29 -14.07
C ASP A 46 10.97 20.48 -15.37
N ALA A 47 9.86 19.82 -15.76
CA ALA A 47 9.86 18.91 -16.91
C ALA A 47 10.05 19.64 -18.25
N ILE A 48 9.75 20.95 -18.31
CA ILE A 48 9.86 21.75 -19.53
C ILE A 48 11.30 22.21 -19.73
N THR A 49 11.92 22.73 -18.67
CA THR A 49 13.26 23.33 -18.73
C THR A 49 14.38 22.39 -18.32
N SER A 50 14.05 21.22 -17.76
CA SER A 50 14.99 20.27 -17.14
C SER A 50 15.85 20.89 -16.02
N LEU A 51 15.47 22.07 -15.52
CA LEU A 51 16.12 22.67 -14.37
C LEU A 51 15.75 21.88 -13.12
N THR A 52 16.72 21.79 -12.21
CA THR A 52 16.55 21.03 -10.99
C THR A 52 16.90 21.88 -9.79
N VAL A 53 16.16 21.68 -8.71
CA VAL A 53 16.41 22.31 -7.42
C VAL A 53 16.48 21.23 -6.37
N ASN A 54 17.55 21.29 -5.57
CA ASN A 54 17.68 20.46 -4.39
C ASN A 54 16.84 21.03 -3.24
N GLY A 55 15.79 20.33 -2.87
CA GLY A 55 15.10 20.49 -1.60
C GLY A 55 15.98 20.09 -0.42
N THR A 56 15.65 20.66 0.73
CA THR A 56 16.20 20.26 2.02
C THR A 56 15.17 19.41 2.75
N VAL A 57 15.63 18.37 3.45
CA VAL A 57 14.72 17.57 4.29
C VAL A 57 14.40 18.42 5.51
N SER A 58 13.11 18.64 5.77
CA SER A 58 12.68 19.36 6.96
C SER A 58 13.00 18.53 8.22
N LEU A 59 13.41 19.22 9.28
CA LEU A 59 13.56 18.62 10.61
C LEU A 59 12.20 18.49 11.33
N THR A 60 11.15 19.08 10.77
CA THR A 60 9.78 18.88 11.27
C THR A 60 9.31 17.46 10.94
N PRO A 61 8.68 16.75 11.89
CA PRO A 61 8.12 15.42 11.62
C PRO A 61 7.18 15.47 10.42
N SER A 62 7.15 14.38 9.65
CA SER A 62 6.37 14.28 8.42
C SER A 62 4.89 14.51 8.73
N VAL A 63 4.30 15.56 8.14
CA VAL A 63 2.85 15.76 8.15
C VAL A 63 2.27 14.79 7.12
N CYS A 64 2.17 13.51 7.50
CA CYS A 64 1.46 12.55 6.68
C CYS A 64 -0.04 12.78 6.92
N PRO A 65 -0.85 13.25 5.95
CA PRO A 65 -2.27 13.46 6.19
C PRO A 65 -3.03 12.16 6.50
N MET A 66 -2.43 10.99 6.20
CA MET A 66 -2.94 9.66 6.58
C MET A 66 -2.55 9.25 8.02
N PHE A 67 -1.47 9.83 8.55
CA PHE A 67 -0.94 9.61 9.90
C PHE A 67 -0.67 10.98 10.51
N VAL A 68 -1.72 11.77 10.69
CA VAL A 68 -1.59 13.03 11.41
C VAL A 68 -1.25 12.65 12.85
N GLU A 69 0.03 12.80 13.23
CA GLU A 69 0.37 13.03 14.64
C GLU A 69 -0.40 14.29 15.03
N THR A 70 -1.57 14.07 15.62
CA THR A 70 -2.39 15.15 16.15
C THR A 70 -1.52 15.90 17.15
N GLU A 71 -1.47 17.22 17.07
CA GLU A 71 -0.75 18.07 18.04
C GLU A 71 -1.27 17.88 19.48
N SER A 72 -2.39 17.20 19.67
CA SER A 72 -2.71 16.65 20.97
C SER A 72 -1.74 15.50 21.27
N ALA A 73 -0.95 15.67 22.33
CA ALA A 73 -0.32 14.59 23.07
C ALA A 73 -1.42 13.63 23.58
N SER A 74 -1.99 12.86 22.66
CA SER A 74 -2.99 11.87 22.92
C SER A 74 -2.25 10.64 23.41
N HIS A 75 -2.79 10.02 24.46
CA HIS A 75 -2.24 8.79 25.00
C HIS A 75 -2.08 7.68 23.94
N PHE A 76 -2.85 7.73 22.84
CA PHE A 76 -2.73 6.81 21.71
C PHE A 76 -1.42 6.98 20.94
N ASN A 77 -0.91 8.20 20.76
CA ASN A 77 0.38 8.43 20.11
C ASN A 77 1.52 7.81 20.94
N ASP A 78 1.43 7.87 22.28
CA ASP A 78 2.40 7.24 23.18
C ASP A 78 2.37 5.71 23.07
N ILE A 79 1.17 5.12 22.91
CA ILE A 79 1.01 3.68 22.69
C ILE A 79 1.62 3.27 21.35
N LEU A 80 1.30 3.98 20.27
CA LEU A 80 1.82 3.64 18.94
C LEU A 80 3.34 3.75 18.87
N ARG A 81 3.94 4.73 19.57
CA ARG A 81 5.40 4.86 19.70
C ARG A 81 6.04 3.73 20.51
N GLN A 82 5.31 3.13 21.46
CA GLN A 82 5.78 1.95 22.20
C GLN A 82 5.79 0.67 21.35
N TYR A 83 4.91 0.59 20.35
CA TYR A 83 4.74 -0.59 19.47
C TYR A 83 4.82 -0.21 17.99
N PRO A 84 6.00 0.24 17.52
CA PRO A 84 6.19 0.69 16.13
C PRO A 84 6.01 -0.46 15.11
N ASP A 85 6.18 -1.70 15.55
CA ASP A 85 6.00 -2.93 14.77
C ASP A 85 4.54 -3.15 14.32
N ILE A 86 3.55 -2.60 15.02
CA ILE A 86 2.14 -2.70 14.62
C ILE A 86 1.85 -1.89 13.35
N MET A 87 2.61 -0.83 13.10
CA MET A 87 2.41 0.08 11.98
C MET A 87 3.22 -0.32 10.74
N ASP A 88 4.05 -1.37 10.83
CA ASP A 88 4.77 -1.90 9.68
C ASP A 88 3.80 -2.64 8.76
N PRO A 89 3.50 -2.14 7.55
CA PRO A 89 2.59 -2.82 6.63
C PRO A 89 3.23 -4.08 6.02
N VAL A 90 4.51 -4.31 6.29
CA VAL A 90 5.25 -5.42 5.70
C VAL A 90 5.13 -6.63 6.60
N PHE A 91 4.35 -7.62 6.15
CA PHE A 91 4.28 -8.97 6.71
C PHE A 91 5.57 -9.75 6.40
N HIS A 92 6.75 -9.16 6.60
CA HIS A 92 7.97 -9.95 6.62
C HIS A 92 7.90 -10.88 7.83
N GLY A 93 8.22 -12.15 7.61
CA GLY A 93 8.05 -13.25 8.56
C GLY A 93 8.81 -13.05 9.88
N ALA A 94 8.29 -12.15 10.72
CA ALA A 94 8.66 -12.05 12.10
C ALA A 94 8.51 -13.45 12.68
N THR A 95 9.61 -13.97 13.24
CA THR A 95 9.62 -15.29 13.84
C THR A 95 8.53 -15.32 14.92
N VAL A 96 7.57 -16.22 14.74
CA VAL A 96 6.43 -16.35 15.67
C VAL A 96 7.02 -16.57 17.07
N LYS A 97 6.75 -15.63 17.98
CA LYS A 97 7.35 -15.62 19.32
C LYS A 97 6.83 -16.75 20.23
N HIS A 98 5.73 -17.41 19.83
CA HIS A 98 5.08 -18.48 20.57
C HIS A 98 5.03 -19.78 19.77
N THR A 99 4.88 -20.90 20.47
CA THR A 99 4.74 -22.24 19.87
C THR A 99 3.28 -22.63 19.62
N THR A 100 2.32 -21.77 19.95
CA THR A 100 0.90 -22.04 19.73
C THR A 100 0.61 -22.19 18.24
N THR A 101 0.06 -23.34 17.86
CA THR A 101 -0.41 -23.63 16.50
C THR A 101 -1.92 -23.83 16.51
N HIS A 102 -2.59 -23.41 15.44
CA HIS A 102 -4.00 -23.72 15.24
C HIS A 102 -4.12 -25.16 14.72
N HIS A 103 -4.96 -25.97 15.37
CA HIS A 103 -5.36 -27.28 14.89
C HIS A 103 -6.84 -27.23 14.52
N ILE A 104 -7.18 -27.73 13.34
CA ILE A 104 -8.56 -27.86 12.87
C ILE A 104 -8.88 -29.36 12.92
N ASP A 105 -9.76 -29.74 13.84
CA ASP A 105 -10.27 -31.10 13.92
C ASP A 105 -11.20 -31.37 12.73
N THR A 106 -10.83 -32.30 11.85
CA THR A 106 -11.64 -32.70 10.70
C THR A 106 -12.32 -34.05 10.94
N CYS A 107 -13.59 -34.17 10.55
CA CYS A 107 -14.35 -35.41 10.61
C CYS A 107 -14.70 -35.85 9.19
N GLY A 108 -14.33 -37.08 8.82
CA GLY A 108 -14.64 -37.65 7.50
C GLY A 108 -13.47 -37.62 6.51
N PRO A 109 -13.69 -38.11 5.27
CA PRO A 109 -12.66 -38.18 4.24
C PRO A 109 -12.32 -36.79 3.67
N PRO A 110 -11.11 -36.61 3.12
CA PRO A 110 -10.74 -35.36 2.47
C PRO A 110 -11.57 -35.11 1.21
N GLU A 111 -12.04 -33.87 1.06
CA GLU A 111 -12.82 -33.44 -0.10
C GLU A 111 -11.95 -32.62 -1.08
N SER A 112 -11.93 -33.08 -2.32
CA SER A 112 -11.17 -32.44 -3.42
C SER A 112 -12.11 -32.10 -4.56
N VAL A 113 -12.20 -30.81 -4.84
CA VAL A 113 -12.99 -30.27 -5.94
C VAL A 113 -12.03 -29.73 -7.00
N GLY A 114 -12.28 -30.11 -8.26
CA GLY A 114 -11.46 -29.67 -9.38
C GLY A 114 -11.51 -28.14 -9.61
N PRO A 115 -10.48 -27.57 -10.26
CA PRO A 115 -10.40 -26.13 -10.51
C PRO A 115 -11.52 -25.65 -11.44
N CYS A 116 -12.06 -24.47 -11.15
CA CYS A 116 -13.01 -23.79 -12.05
C CYS A 116 -12.28 -23.12 -13.22
N ARG A 117 -12.91 -23.10 -14.39
CA ARG A 117 -12.40 -22.37 -15.56
C ARG A 117 -12.57 -20.86 -15.34
N LEU A 118 -11.50 -20.11 -15.59
CA LEU A 118 -11.49 -18.64 -15.56
C LEU A 118 -11.36 -18.08 -16.98
N ALA A 119 -11.91 -16.89 -17.21
CA ALA A 119 -11.62 -16.12 -18.41
C ALA A 119 -10.13 -15.69 -18.42
N PRO A 120 -9.50 -15.50 -19.59
CA PRO A 120 -8.06 -15.19 -19.67
C PRO A 120 -7.63 -14.01 -18.80
N ASP A 121 -8.36 -12.91 -18.84
CA ASP A 121 -8.04 -11.68 -18.10
C ASP A 121 -8.10 -11.92 -16.58
N CYS A 122 -9.10 -12.69 -16.13
CA CYS A 122 -9.25 -13.08 -14.72
C CYS A 122 -8.16 -14.06 -14.29
N TYR A 123 -7.76 -14.98 -15.17
CA TYR A 123 -6.68 -15.93 -14.91
C TYR A 123 -5.34 -15.19 -14.72
N SER A 124 -4.96 -14.32 -15.66
CA SER A 124 -3.70 -13.57 -15.57
C SER A 124 -3.64 -12.68 -14.33
N THR A 125 -4.77 -12.05 -13.98
CA THR A 125 -4.87 -11.24 -12.76
C THR A 125 -4.71 -12.09 -11.50
N ALA A 126 -5.37 -13.25 -11.45
CA ALA A 126 -5.26 -14.17 -10.33
C ALA A 126 -3.84 -14.71 -10.19
N GLU A 127 -3.23 -15.16 -11.28
CA GLU A 127 -1.87 -15.70 -11.32
C GLU A 127 -0.85 -14.70 -10.75
N ALA A 128 -0.89 -13.44 -11.19
CA ALA A 128 0.00 -12.39 -10.68
C ALA A 128 -0.19 -12.12 -9.18
N GLU A 129 -1.44 -12.13 -8.70
CA GLU A 129 -1.74 -11.94 -7.29
C GLU A 129 -1.23 -13.11 -6.43
N PHE A 130 -1.43 -14.36 -6.88
CA PHE A 130 -0.92 -15.54 -6.17
C PHE A 130 0.61 -15.60 -6.19
N GLU A 131 1.27 -15.21 -7.30
CA GLU A 131 2.72 -15.09 -7.36
C GLU A 131 3.23 -14.05 -6.34
N HIS A 132 2.60 -12.88 -6.28
CA HIS A 132 2.95 -11.86 -5.30
C HIS A 132 2.74 -12.34 -3.84
N MET A 133 1.65 -13.05 -3.55
CA MET A 133 1.43 -13.64 -2.22
C MET A 133 2.48 -14.69 -1.86
N ALA A 134 2.99 -15.44 -2.84
CA ALA A 134 4.07 -16.41 -2.63
C ALA A 134 5.40 -15.70 -2.37
N GLU A 135 5.71 -14.61 -3.08
CA GLU A 135 6.89 -13.76 -2.81
C GLU A 135 6.86 -13.15 -1.40
N LEU A 136 5.67 -12.74 -0.94
CA LEU A 136 5.46 -12.24 0.41
C LEU A 136 5.51 -13.33 1.49
N GLY A 137 5.53 -14.61 1.10
CA GLY A 137 5.53 -15.75 2.03
C GLY A 137 4.19 -15.98 2.75
N ILE A 138 3.09 -15.43 2.22
CA ILE A 138 1.73 -15.61 2.78
C ILE A 138 1.20 -17.00 2.43
N ILE A 139 1.52 -17.50 1.23
CA ILE A 139 1.14 -18.83 0.74
C ILE A 139 2.36 -19.64 0.33
N SER A 140 2.19 -20.95 0.19
CA SER A 140 3.21 -21.84 -0.36
C SER A 140 2.56 -22.99 -1.14
N PRO A 141 3.28 -23.59 -2.11
CA PRO A 141 2.83 -24.82 -2.76
C PRO A 141 2.60 -25.92 -1.72
N SER A 142 1.50 -26.66 -1.87
CA SER A 142 1.16 -27.79 -1.01
C SER A 142 0.78 -29.01 -1.84
N ASP A 143 1.09 -30.19 -1.31
CA ASP A 143 0.61 -31.48 -1.82
C ASP A 143 -0.41 -32.01 -0.82
N SER A 144 -1.69 -31.79 -1.12
CA SER A 144 -2.79 -32.05 -0.17
C SER A 144 -3.94 -32.78 -0.85
N ASN A 145 -4.57 -33.67 -0.08
CA ASN A 145 -5.79 -34.37 -0.52
C ASN A 145 -7.04 -33.46 -0.51
N TRP A 146 -6.91 -32.22 -0.06
CA TRP A 146 -7.98 -31.23 0.02
C TRP A 146 -7.84 -30.21 -1.12
N ALA A 147 -8.94 -29.90 -1.79
CA ALA A 147 -8.96 -28.83 -2.79
C ALA A 147 -10.33 -28.16 -2.85
N SER A 148 -10.34 -26.83 -2.86
CA SER A 148 -11.55 -26.02 -3.06
C SER A 148 -11.39 -25.18 -4.33
N PRO A 149 -12.46 -24.98 -5.11
CA PRO A 149 -12.35 -24.21 -6.33
C PRO A 149 -12.20 -22.72 -6.03
N LEU A 150 -11.48 -22.04 -6.93
CA LEU A 150 -11.28 -20.60 -6.91
C LEU A 150 -12.33 -19.90 -7.78
N PHE A 151 -12.92 -18.83 -7.23
CA PHE A 151 -13.79 -17.91 -7.93
C PHE A 151 -13.20 -16.51 -7.96
N ILE A 152 -13.46 -15.79 -9.04
CA ILE A 152 -13.06 -14.39 -9.19
C ILE A 152 -14.31 -13.53 -9.12
N VAL A 153 -14.33 -12.57 -8.19
CA VAL A 153 -15.48 -11.70 -7.95
C VAL A 153 -15.10 -10.25 -8.29
N PRO A 154 -15.90 -9.51 -9.07
CA PRO A 154 -15.62 -8.11 -9.37
C PRO A 154 -15.73 -7.24 -8.12
N LYS A 155 -14.85 -6.24 -8.01
CA LYS A 155 -14.97 -5.13 -7.06
C LYS A 155 -15.67 -3.94 -7.72
N LYS A 156 -15.78 -2.84 -6.96
CA LYS A 156 -16.46 -1.61 -7.41
C LYS A 156 -15.76 -0.93 -8.59
N MET A 157 -14.43 -1.01 -8.65
CA MET A 157 -13.67 -0.42 -9.75
C MET A 157 -13.67 -1.38 -10.95
N PRO A 158 -13.97 -0.91 -12.17
CA PRO A 158 -13.89 -1.73 -13.37
C PRO A 158 -12.47 -2.29 -13.55
N GLY A 159 -12.37 -3.60 -13.74
CA GLY A 159 -11.08 -4.29 -13.89
C GLY A 159 -10.39 -4.68 -12.57
N ASP A 160 -10.94 -4.30 -11.42
CA ASP A 160 -10.47 -4.77 -10.11
C ASP A 160 -11.27 -6.02 -9.69
N TRP A 161 -10.55 -7.06 -9.29
CA TRP A 161 -11.10 -8.37 -9.00
C TRP A 161 -10.59 -8.87 -7.64
N ARG A 162 -11.29 -9.82 -7.03
CA ARG A 162 -10.80 -10.55 -5.85
C ARG A 162 -10.90 -12.06 -6.03
N PRO A 163 -9.82 -12.81 -5.76
CA PRO A 163 -9.89 -14.25 -5.60
C PRO A 163 -10.71 -14.60 -4.35
N CYS A 164 -11.56 -15.61 -4.46
CA CYS A 164 -12.40 -16.13 -3.39
C CYS A 164 -12.44 -17.66 -3.47
N SER A 165 -12.03 -18.35 -2.41
CA SER A 165 -12.19 -19.80 -2.30
C SER A 165 -13.62 -20.17 -1.92
N TYR A 166 -14.13 -21.27 -2.46
CA TYR A 166 -15.43 -21.82 -2.08
C TYR A 166 -15.26 -22.96 -1.09
N CYS A 167 -15.20 -22.62 0.20
CA CYS A 167 -15.00 -23.59 1.28
C CYS A 167 -16.31 -24.13 1.88
N ARG A 168 -17.46 -24.04 1.19
CA ARG A 168 -18.73 -24.51 1.75
C ARG A 168 -18.77 -26.01 2.04
N VAL A 169 -17.94 -26.77 1.33
CA VAL A 169 -17.79 -28.20 1.48
C VAL A 169 -16.85 -28.54 2.66
N LEU A 170 -15.99 -27.60 3.04
CA LEU A 170 -15.04 -27.75 4.15
C LEU A 170 -15.66 -27.42 5.52
N ASN A 171 -16.73 -26.61 5.54
CA ASN A 171 -17.42 -26.12 6.74
C ASN A 171 -18.58 -27.02 7.14
#